data_AF-A0A3B1E6Y4-F1
#
_entry.id   AF-A0A3B1E6Y4-F1
#
_cell.length_a   1.000
_cell.length_b   1.000
_cell.length_c   1.000
_cell.angle_alpha   90.00
_cell.angle_beta   90.00
_cell.angle_gamma   90.00
#
_symmetry.space_group_name_H-M   'P 1'
#
loop_
_entity.id
_entity.type
_entity.pdbx_description
1 polymer ?
#
loop_
_entity_poly.entity_id
_entity_poly.type
_entity_poly.pdbx_seq_one_letter_code
_entity_poly.pdbx_strand_id
1 'polypeptide(L)'
;GSGGSANLPLGSSWDSYLAANGQQSNAASAAAASAAATSNYGVGLPRNGLTKKVWLPPSRDGDRIYRFNNPNMGTFPSAYKWAPHQWRNKIGYVTYVQFMMDFGRDRSPDESNSVNGDPSRGTKVPLSVLSPYCPYHTETTKGGDFSFPPRTQPMHATRRGLIAAIQVIKDQNQFISANVGDRVSIVTFDGLDAFHAPKIVIPLTSDFDAAMLACTTLQATSDIGSTTATEVGLGIARDHIKKASDGGAGREFTKKVVILLTDGVPNAWQADPDDISQYMADNPDADYFDSDYIWLNSTLTHAAKFNLDKGMLFGVGMGLGANYDFLDRFARMSGTDQNGQSPRGSGNPAEYEARLETIFKDILDKPGSRLVK
;
A
#
# COMPACT_ATOMS: atom_id res chain seq x y z
N GLY A 1 24.01 -31.20 -43.43
CA GLY A 1 24.46 -30.02 -42.67
C GLY A 1 23.75 -30.02 -41.34
N SER A 2 24.49 -30.32 -40.27
CA SER A 2 24.00 -30.42 -38.89
C SER A 2 24.02 -29.04 -38.22
N GLY A 3 22.86 -28.56 -37.77
CA GLY A 3 22.72 -27.34 -36.96
C GLY A 3 22.30 -27.72 -35.55
N GLY A 4 23.21 -27.55 -34.59
CA GLY A 4 23.06 -27.95 -33.19
C GLY A 4 22.29 -26.95 -32.35
N SER A 5 21.47 -27.50 -31.45
CA SER A 5 20.83 -26.85 -30.31
C SER A 5 21.85 -26.49 -29.23
N ALA A 6 21.90 -25.24 -28.79
CA ALA A 6 22.70 -24.81 -27.65
C ALA A 6 21.86 -24.87 -26.35
N ASN A 7 22.24 -25.78 -25.45
CA ASN A 7 21.81 -25.80 -24.06
C ASN A 7 22.45 -24.62 -23.30
N LEU A 8 21.63 -23.87 -22.56
CA LEU A 8 22.11 -22.91 -21.55
C LEU A 8 22.31 -23.63 -20.21
N PRO A 9 23.41 -23.37 -19.47
CA PRO A 9 23.68 -24.04 -18.20
C PRO A 9 22.90 -23.38 -17.07
N LEU A 10 22.17 -24.21 -16.31
CA LEU A 10 21.67 -23.91 -14.98
C LEU A 10 22.86 -23.86 -14.01
N GLY A 11 23.03 -22.74 -13.30
CA GLY A 11 23.86 -22.67 -12.09
C GLY A 11 24.91 -21.56 -12.09
N SER A 12 24.54 -20.35 -11.68
CA SER A 12 25.47 -19.42 -11.04
C SER A 12 24.75 -18.72 -9.89
N SER A 13 25.33 -18.81 -8.69
CA SER A 13 24.74 -18.32 -7.44
C SER A 13 24.85 -16.80 -7.30
N TRP A 14 23.87 -16.25 -6.58
CA TRP A 14 23.73 -14.84 -6.18
C TRP A 14 24.94 -14.23 -5.46
N ASP A 15 25.88 -15.05 -4.98
CA ASP A 15 27.02 -14.60 -4.18
C ASP A 15 28.10 -13.86 -5.01
N SER A 16 28.13 -14.10 -6.33
CA SER A 16 29.15 -13.50 -7.21
C SER A 16 28.90 -12.01 -7.53
N TYR A 17 27.69 -11.48 -7.30
CA TYR A 17 27.35 -10.09 -7.59
C TYR A 17 27.71 -9.12 -6.45
N LEU A 18 27.76 -9.59 -5.19
CA LEU A 18 28.07 -8.75 -4.03
C LEU A 18 29.58 -8.49 -3.86
N ALA A 19 30.44 -9.34 -4.42
CA ALA A 19 31.89 -9.21 -4.28
C ALA A 19 32.51 -8.12 -5.19
N ALA A 20 31.85 -7.74 -6.28
CA ALA A 20 32.44 -6.86 -7.30
C ALA A 20 32.29 -5.35 -7.03
N ASN A 21 31.33 -4.93 -6.19
CA ASN A 21 31.01 -3.50 -6.00
C ASN A 21 31.38 -2.93 -4.61
N GLY A 22 32.04 -3.72 -3.75
CA GLY A 22 32.28 -3.37 -2.34
C GLY A 22 33.58 -2.61 -2.03
N GLN A 23 34.44 -2.32 -3.00
CA GLN A 23 35.73 -1.68 -2.73
C GLN A 23 36.09 -0.65 -3.79
N GLN A 24 35.58 0.59 -3.65
CA GLN A 24 36.35 1.78 -4.04
C GLN A 24 35.72 3.08 -3.49
N SER A 25 36.57 3.83 -2.78
CA SER A 25 36.46 5.25 -2.40
C SER A 25 35.44 5.69 -1.33
N ASN A 26 35.95 6.05 -0.14
CA ASN A 26 35.81 7.40 0.44
C ASN A 26 36.47 7.48 1.84
N ALA A 27 37.80 7.45 1.87
CA ALA A 27 38.60 7.74 3.09
C ALA A 27 38.84 9.25 3.30
N ALA A 28 38.36 10.12 2.41
CA ALA A 28 38.64 11.56 2.43
C ALA A 28 37.55 12.42 3.11
N SER A 29 36.35 11.88 3.40
CA SER A 29 35.26 12.64 4.05
C SER A 29 35.24 12.54 5.57
N ALA A 30 36.06 11.67 6.18
CA ALA A 30 36.07 11.46 7.63
C ALA A 30 36.83 12.53 8.43
N ALA A 31 37.66 13.36 7.79
CA ALA A 31 38.52 14.32 8.49
C ALA A 31 37.90 15.72 8.70
N ALA A 32 36.81 16.05 8.00
CA ALA A 32 36.18 17.37 8.10
C ALA A 32 35.01 17.45 9.11
N ALA A 33 34.52 16.31 9.62
CA ALA A 33 33.37 16.26 10.53
C ALA A 33 33.74 16.36 12.03
N SER A 34 35.02 16.45 12.40
CA SER A 34 35.46 16.41 13.79
C SER A 34 35.59 17.79 14.48
N ALA A 35 35.31 18.89 13.78
CA ALA A 35 35.62 20.23 14.31
C ALA A 35 34.43 21.08 14.78
N ALA A 36 33.19 20.58 14.78
CA ALA A 36 32.05 21.39 15.21
C ALA A 36 30.97 20.57 15.93
N ALA A 37 31.13 20.34 17.24
CA ALA A 37 30.01 20.14 18.18
C ALA A 37 30.50 20.07 19.63
N THR A 38 31.07 21.16 20.14
CA THR A 38 31.03 21.46 21.58
C THR A 38 29.82 22.35 21.85
N SER A 39 28.67 21.76 22.15
CA SER A 39 27.63 22.46 22.91
C SER A 39 26.92 21.53 23.89
N ASN A 40 26.95 21.96 25.14
CA ASN A 40 26.14 21.44 26.24
C ASN A 40 24.65 21.75 25.96
N TYR A 41 23.80 20.81 26.37
CA TYR A 41 22.34 20.87 26.65
C TYR A 41 21.49 19.84 25.90
N GLY A 42 20.59 19.22 26.67
CA GLY A 42 19.92 17.96 26.37
C GLY A 42 18.67 18.06 25.51
N VAL A 43 18.52 17.07 24.64
CA VAL A 43 17.33 16.30 24.26
C VAL A 43 17.84 15.14 23.39
N GLY A 44 17.17 13.99 23.42
CA GLY A 44 17.65 12.74 22.84
C GLY A 44 17.89 12.80 21.33
N LEU A 45 19.13 13.07 20.92
CA LEU A 45 19.64 12.67 19.62
C LEU A 45 20.18 11.23 19.71
N PRO A 46 20.03 10.41 18.65
CA PRO A 46 20.78 9.16 18.53
C PRO A 46 22.26 9.50 18.63
N ARG A 47 22.92 9.05 19.71
CA ARG A 47 24.37 9.24 19.89
C ARG A 47 25.12 8.50 18.78
N ASN A 48 25.55 9.26 17.79
CA ASN A 48 26.70 9.01 16.92
C ASN A 48 27.05 7.51 16.69
N GLY A 49 26.25 6.80 15.88
CA GLY A 49 26.62 5.49 15.34
C GLY A 49 26.78 4.32 16.34
N LEU A 50 26.39 4.48 17.61
CA LEU A 50 26.55 3.41 18.61
C LEU A 50 25.34 2.45 18.60
N THR A 51 25.54 1.23 18.11
CA THR A 51 24.59 0.09 18.20
C THR A 51 24.50 -0.54 19.60
N LYS A 52 24.95 0.16 20.65
CA LYS A 52 25.01 -0.40 22.00
C LYS A 52 23.61 -0.51 22.60
N LYS A 53 23.29 -1.72 23.08
CA LYS A 53 22.05 -2.06 23.77
C LYS A 53 21.87 -1.17 25.00
N VAL A 54 20.86 -0.30 25.00
CA VAL A 54 20.42 0.44 26.18
C VAL A 54 19.14 -0.23 26.70
N TRP A 55 19.08 -0.46 28.02
CA TRP A 55 17.94 -1.06 28.70
C TRP A 55 16.98 0.02 29.23
N LEU A 56 15.68 -0.17 29.00
CA LEU A 56 14.65 0.57 29.72
C LEU A 56 14.44 -0.06 31.11
N PRO A 57 14.44 0.71 32.22
CA PRO A 57 14.19 0.18 33.56
C PRO A 57 12.81 -0.50 33.65
N PRO A 58 12.70 -1.74 34.16
CA PRO A 58 11.45 -2.51 34.20
C PRO A 58 10.26 -1.86 34.95
N SER A 59 10.55 -0.83 35.76
CA SER A 59 9.61 -0.16 36.66
C SER A 59 9.11 1.20 36.15
N ARG A 60 9.47 1.62 34.93
CA ARG A 60 9.23 2.99 34.43
C ARG A 60 8.24 3.10 33.28
N ASP A 61 7.65 2.01 32.79
CA ASP A 61 6.76 2.13 31.63
C ASP A 61 5.62 1.11 31.59
N GLY A 62 4.39 1.61 31.45
CA GLY A 62 3.21 0.84 31.09
C GLY A 62 3.26 0.36 29.64
N ASP A 63 4.07 1.04 28.82
CA ASP A 63 4.28 0.76 27.40
C ASP A 63 5.54 -0.08 27.19
N ARG A 64 5.59 -1.24 27.86
CA ARG A 64 6.61 -2.23 27.51
C ARG A 64 6.52 -2.49 26.01
N ILE A 65 7.66 -2.69 25.36
CA ILE A 65 7.70 -3.10 23.95
C ILE A 65 7.45 -4.62 23.90
N TYR A 66 6.19 -5.04 24.13
CA TYR A 66 5.88 -6.40 24.57
C TYR A 66 4.75 -7.11 23.83
N ARG A 67 4.15 -6.46 22.84
CA ARG A 67 3.02 -6.98 22.06
C ARG A 67 3.14 -6.62 20.59
N PHE A 68 4.31 -6.88 20.02
CA PHE A 68 4.52 -6.69 18.59
C PHE A 68 3.56 -7.57 17.79
N ASN A 69 2.81 -6.95 16.88
CA ASN A 69 1.92 -7.67 15.96
C ASN A 69 2.63 -8.07 14.67
N ASN A 70 3.88 -7.66 14.46
CA ASN A 70 4.68 -7.96 13.28
C ASN A 70 5.70 -9.08 13.54
N PRO A 71 5.66 -10.20 12.79
CA PRO A 71 4.68 -10.55 11.75
C PRO A 71 3.34 -11.03 12.35
N ASN A 72 2.22 -10.68 11.70
CA ASN A 72 0.88 -11.10 12.12
C ASN A 72 0.76 -12.62 11.90
N MET A 73 0.68 -13.40 12.98
CA MET A 73 0.61 -14.86 12.87
C MET A 73 -0.73 -15.41 12.36
N GLY A 74 -1.80 -14.63 12.42
CA GLY A 74 -3.08 -15.01 11.79
C GLY A 74 -2.93 -15.05 10.27
N THR A 75 -2.23 -14.06 9.71
CA THR A 75 -1.95 -13.97 8.27
C THR A 75 -0.73 -14.81 7.86
N PHE A 76 0.29 -14.93 8.73
CA PHE A 76 1.54 -15.65 8.48
C PHE A 76 1.83 -16.69 9.57
N PRO A 77 1.15 -17.85 9.56
CA PRO A 77 1.28 -18.85 10.63
C PRO A 77 2.69 -19.44 10.79
N SER A 78 3.50 -19.41 9.73
CA SER A 78 4.89 -19.87 9.73
C SER A 78 5.87 -18.89 10.39
N ALA A 79 5.42 -17.69 10.75
CA ALA A 79 6.28 -16.63 11.24
C ALA A 79 6.64 -16.81 12.72
N TYR A 80 7.89 -16.51 13.08
CA TYR A 80 8.40 -16.77 14.44
C TYR A 80 8.02 -15.65 15.42
N LYS A 81 6.94 -15.83 16.19
CA LYS A 81 6.45 -14.86 17.20
C LYS A 81 7.47 -14.36 18.21
N TRP A 82 8.53 -15.13 18.46
CA TRP A 82 9.55 -14.76 19.43
C TRP A 82 10.68 -13.92 18.86
N ALA A 83 10.77 -13.77 17.52
CA ALA A 83 11.83 -12.99 16.86
C ALA A 83 11.84 -11.51 17.31
N PRO A 84 10.71 -10.81 17.48
CA PRO A 84 10.69 -9.46 18.03
C PRO A 84 10.81 -9.44 19.57
N HIS A 85 10.21 -10.42 20.26
CA HIS A 85 10.19 -10.52 21.72
C HIS A 85 11.59 -10.56 22.36
N GLN A 86 12.57 -11.20 21.71
CA GLN A 86 13.96 -11.23 22.19
C GLN A 86 14.62 -9.84 22.24
N TRP A 87 14.01 -8.83 21.61
CA TRP A 87 14.46 -7.43 21.59
C TRP A 87 13.67 -6.52 22.53
N ARG A 88 12.71 -7.07 23.29
CA ARG A 88 11.98 -6.35 24.32
C ARG A 88 12.94 -5.62 25.26
N ASN A 89 12.67 -4.34 25.50
CA ASN A 89 13.46 -3.42 26.33
C ASN A 89 14.87 -3.09 25.81
N LYS A 90 15.22 -3.45 24.57
CA LYS A 90 16.46 -3.00 23.91
C LYS A 90 16.14 -1.82 23.00
N ILE A 91 16.83 -0.70 23.18
CA ILE A 91 16.78 0.41 22.22
C ILE A 91 17.78 0.13 21.10
N GLY A 92 17.32 0.16 19.86
CA GLY A 92 18.13 -0.04 18.66
C GLY A 92 17.31 0.15 17.38
N TYR A 93 17.93 -0.02 16.21
CA TYR A 93 17.28 0.20 14.92
C TYR A 93 15.98 -0.61 14.76
N VAL A 94 16.01 -1.91 15.12
CA VAL A 94 14.85 -2.80 14.99
C VAL A 94 13.67 -2.34 15.86
N THR A 95 13.92 -1.99 17.13
CA THR A 95 12.85 -1.55 18.04
C THR A 95 12.37 -0.13 17.73
N TYR A 96 13.23 0.72 17.16
CA TYR A 96 12.85 2.02 16.63
C TYR A 96 11.94 1.89 15.40
N VAL A 97 12.32 1.06 14.42
CA VAL A 97 11.49 0.82 13.22
C VAL A 97 10.15 0.22 13.63
N GLN A 98 10.15 -0.77 14.51
CA GLN A 98 8.90 -1.37 14.97
C GLN A 98 8.02 -0.38 15.73
N PHE A 99 8.58 0.44 16.62
CA PHE A 99 7.85 1.54 17.25
C PHE A 99 7.22 2.49 16.22
N MET A 100 7.98 2.87 15.17
CA MET A 100 7.44 3.72 14.11
C MET A 100 6.27 3.06 13.36
N MET A 101 6.31 1.75 13.13
CA MET A 101 5.22 1.02 12.46
C MET A 101 4.03 0.77 13.38
N ASP A 102 4.26 0.44 14.65
CA ASP A 102 3.23 0.23 15.67
C ASP A 102 2.32 1.45 15.80
N PHE A 103 2.89 2.66 15.69
CA PHE A 103 2.14 3.92 15.80
C PHE A 103 1.79 4.56 14.45
N GLY A 104 2.55 4.27 13.41
CA GLY A 104 2.17 4.56 12.02
C GLY A 104 1.81 6.02 11.73
N ARG A 105 0.80 6.21 10.88
CA ARG A 105 0.22 7.51 10.54
C ARG A 105 -0.68 8.06 11.65
N ASP A 106 -1.43 7.20 12.32
CA ASP A 106 -2.68 7.55 12.99
C ASP A 106 -2.61 7.44 14.52
N ARG A 107 -1.72 6.62 15.09
CA ARG A 107 -1.66 6.42 16.53
C ARG A 107 -0.67 7.32 17.26
N SER A 108 -1.02 7.63 18.50
CA SER A 108 -0.21 8.44 19.43
C SER A 108 0.36 7.57 20.57
N PRO A 109 1.69 7.44 20.71
CA PRO A 109 2.32 6.64 21.78
C PRO A 109 2.13 7.20 23.19
N ASP A 110 1.77 8.47 23.33
CA ASP A 110 1.53 9.15 24.61
C ASP A 110 0.06 9.10 25.07
N GLU A 111 -0.81 8.40 24.32
CA GLU A 111 -2.23 8.25 24.62
C GLU A 111 -2.59 6.78 24.86
N SER A 112 -3.67 6.55 25.61
CA SER A 112 -4.16 5.18 25.82
C SER A 112 -4.68 4.54 24.53
N ASN A 113 -4.61 3.21 24.43
CA ASN A 113 -5.07 2.45 23.25
C ASN A 113 -6.51 2.71 22.83
N SER A 114 -7.38 3.15 23.74
CA SER A 114 -8.79 3.45 23.45
C SER A 114 -9.01 4.76 22.69
N VAL A 115 -8.04 5.67 22.72
CA VAL A 115 -8.14 7.02 22.12
C VAL A 115 -6.95 7.38 21.25
N ASN A 116 -5.91 6.53 21.20
CA ASN A 116 -4.68 6.90 20.50
C ASN A 116 -4.81 7.01 18.99
N GLY A 117 -5.85 6.43 18.37
CA GLY A 117 -6.18 6.60 16.95
C GLY A 117 -6.89 7.91 16.60
N ASP A 118 -7.29 8.72 17.59
CA ASP A 118 -7.91 10.02 17.34
C ASP A 118 -6.85 11.00 16.77
N PRO A 119 -7.05 11.58 15.57
CA PRO A 119 -6.09 12.49 14.97
C PRO A 119 -5.96 13.82 15.72
N SER A 120 -6.91 14.18 16.59
CA SER A 120 -6.90 15.40 17.39
C SER A 120 -6.15 15.26 18.72
N ARG A 121 -5.64 14.06 19.04
CA ARG A 121 -5.05 13.73 20.35
C ARG A 121 -3.63 13.20 20.26
N GLY A 122 -2.88 13.45 21.33
CA GLY A 122 -1.51 12.98 21.51
C GLY A 122 -0.51 13.46 20.46
N THR A 123 0.71 12.99 20.61
CA THR A 123 1.84 13.30 19.73
C THR A 123 1.97 12.24 18.66
N LYS A 124 1.95 12.61 17.37
CA LYS A 124 2.16 11.65 16.28
C LYS A 124 3.65 11.41 16.04
N VAL A 125 4.00 10.16 15.73
CA VAL A 125 5.38 9.81 15.39
C VAL A 125 5.84 10.52 14.10
N PRO A 126 7.14 10.82 13.94
CA PRO A 126 7.70 11.45 12.73
C PRO A 126 7.39 10.74 11.40
N LEU A 127 6.86 9.51 11.44
CA LEU A 127 6.36 8.83 10.25
C LEU A 127 5.07 9.46 9.71
N SER A 128 4.23 10.05 10.57
CA SER A 128 2.92 10.62 10.23
C SER A 128 3.00 12.04 9.69
N VAL A 129 2.25 12.36 8.63
CA VAL A 129 2.08 13.74 8.15
C VAL A 129 1.38 14.66 9.15
N LEU A 130 0.70 14.08 10.14
CA LEU A 130 0.08 14.84 11.24
C LEU A 130 1.10 15.25 12.30
N SER A 131 2.33 14.72 12.25
CA SER A 131 3.42 15.13 13.13
C SER A 131 4.07 16.42 12.62
N PRO A 132 4.27 17.43 13.47
CA PRO A 132 5.04 18.63 13.10
C PRO A 132 6.52 18.31 12.81
N TYR A 133 6.97 17.10 13.17
CA TYR A 133 8.33 16.63 12.95
C TYR A 133 8.45 15.65 11.78
N CYS A 134 7.42 15.51 10.94
CA CYS A 134 7.48 14.69 9.74
C CYS A 134 8.57 15.20 8.79
N PRO A 135 9.66 14.44 8.55
CA PRO A 135 10.74 14.90 7.70
C PRO A 135 10.35 14.68 6.24
N TYR A 136 9.82 15.73 5.63
CA TYR A 136 9.55 15.78 4.21
C TYR A 136 10.83 15.88 3.40
N HIS A 137 10.80 15.34 2.19
CA HIS A 137 11.88 15.43 1.22
C HIS A 137 11.32 15.49 -0.19
N THR A 138 12.01 16.20 -1.09
CA THR A 138 11.61 16.30 -2.48
C THR A 138 12.27 15.21 -3.30
N GLU A 139 11.49 14.59 -4.20
CA GLU A 139 11.99 13.62 -5.16
C GLU A 139 11.43 13.91 -6.55
N THR A 140 12.24 13.67 -7.57
CA THR A 140 11.79 13.65 -8.96
C THR A 140 11.07 12.35 -9.27
N THR A 141 9.93 12.47 -9.95
CA THR A 141 9.07 11.37 -10.42
C THR A 141 8.76 11.55 -11.91
N LYS A 142 8.02 10.61 -12.50
CA LYS A 142 7.48 10.76 -13.86
C LYS A 142 6.58 11.98 -14.03
N GLY A 143 5.84 12.36 -12.99
CA GLY A 143 4.91 13.50 -12.99
C GLY A 143 5.54 14.84 -12.60
N GLY A 144 6.86 14.89 -12.41
CA GLY A 144 7.59 16.06 -11.90
C GLY A 144 8.12 15.88 -10.48
N ASP A 145 8.48 16.99 -9.84
CA ASP A 145 9.05 17.00 -8.49
C ASP A 145 7.96 17.11 -7.44
N PHE A 146 7.98 16.19 -6.46
CA PHE A 146 7.00 16.14 -5.38
C PHE A 146 7.68 16.02 -4.02
N SER A 147 7.03 16.56 -2.99
CA SER A 147 7.46 16.40 -1.60
C SER A 147 6.75 15.20 -0.97
N PHE A 148 7.53 14.27 -0.40
CA PHE A 148 7.04 13.04 0.22
C PHE A 148 7.35 13.00 1.72
N PRO A 149 6.47 12.39 2.52
CA PRO A 149 6.80 11.99 3.89
C PRO A 149 7.83 10.84 3.87
N PRO A 150 8.32 10.36 5.03
CA PRO A 150 9.31 9.28 5.07
C PRO A 150 8.94 8.07 4.21
N ARG A 151 9.98 7.49 3.60
CA ARG A 151 9.86 6.31 2.73
C ARG A 151 9.49 5.07 3.55
N THR A 152 8.24 4.63 3.44
CA THR A 152 7.73 3.38 4.02
C THR A 152 7.33 2.45 2.90
N GLN A 153 7.85 1.23 2.86
CA GLN A 153 7.47 0.28 1.81
C GLN A 153 6.36 -0.65 2.31
N PRO A 154 5.36 -0.99 1.47
CA PRO A 154 5.24 -0.68 0.03
C PRO A 154 4.62 0.70 -0.30
N MET A 155 4.27 1.52 0.70
CA MET A 155 3.53 2.76 0.51
C MET A 155 4.26 3.79 -0.36
N HIS A 156 5.57 4.00 -0.20
CA HIS A 156 6.34 4.95 -0.99
C HIS A 156 6.35 4.59 -2.47
N ALA A 157 6.57 3.31 -2.78
CA ALA A 157 6.45 2.83 -4.15
C ALA A 157 5.02 2.95 -4.69
N THR A 158 4.00 2.77 -3.84
CA THR A 158 2.60 3.00 -4.20
C THR A 158 2.36 4.46 -4.61
N ARG A 159 2.83 5.44 -3.84
CA ARG A 159 2.69 6.87 -4.18
C ARG A 159 3.32 7.17 -5.54
N ARG A 160 4.57 6.72 -5.74
CA ARG A 160 5.33 6.97 -6.97
C ARG A 160 4.72 6.26 -8.18
N GLY A 161 4.30 5.00 -8.02
CA GLY A 161 3.62 4.23 -9.05
C GLY A 161 2.28 4.84 -9.48
N LEU A 162 1.48 5.34 -8.51
CA LEU A 162 0.25 6.06 -8.82
C LEU A 162 0.51 7.37 -9.57
N ILE A 163 1.53 8.13 -9.20
CA ILE A 163 1.94 9.35 -9.91
C ILE A 163 2.32 9.02 -11.36
N ALA A 164 3.12 7.96 -11.57
CA ALA A 164 3.48 7.52 -12.91
C ALA A 164 2.25 7.09 -13.74
N ALA A 165 1.30 6.37 -13.13
CA ALA A 165 0.07 5.96 -13.80
C ALA A 165 -0.79 7.17 -14.21
N ILE A 166 -0.97 8.13 -13.31
CA ILE A 166 -1.72 9.36 -13.59
C ILE A 166 -1.02 10.19 -14.67
N GLN A 167 0.32 10.22 -14.69
CA GLN A 167 1.06 10.88 -15.75
C GLN A 167 0.79 10.25 -17.13
N VAL A 168 0.72 8.91 -17.23
CA VAL A 168 0.34 8.24 -18.48
C VAL A 168 -1.05 8.70 -18.96
N ILE A 169 -2.01 8.79 -18.04
CA ILE A 169 -3.37 9.27 -18.36
C ILE A 169 -3.33 10.75 -18.77
N LYS A 170 -2.53 11.58 -18.10
CA LYS A 170 -2.34 12.99 -18.45
C LYS A 170 -1.80 13.14 -19.88
N ASP A 171 -0.78 12.36 -20.23
CA ASP A 171 -0.17 12.38 -21.57
C ASP A 171 -1.16 11.92 -22.64
N GLN A 172 -1.94 10.86 -22.39
CA GLN A 172 -2.98 10.39 -23.30
C GLN A 172 -4.08 11.44 -23.52
N ASN A 173 -4.34 12.30 -22.54
CA ASN A 173 -5.34 13.36 -22.60
C ASN A 173 -4.81 14.71 -23.09
N GLN A 174 -3.54 14.83 -23.49
CA GLN A 174 -2.86 16.12 -23.76
C GLN A 174 -3.56 17.02 -24.80
N PHE A 175 -4.41 16.46 -25.65
CA PHE A 175 -5.18 17.21 -26.66
C PHE A 175 -6.68 16.92 -26.62
N ILE A 176 -7.16 16.32 -25.54
CA ILE A 176 -8.56 15.98 -25.35
C ILE A 176 -9.18 16.97 -24.36
N SER A 177 -10.34 17.53 -24.69
CA SER A 177 -11.02 18.43 -23.74
C SER A 177 -11.32 17.70 -22.42
N ALA A 178 -11.24 18.40 -21.29
CA ALA A 178 -11.54 17.86 -19.95
C ALA A 178 -12.95 17.23 -19.81
N ASN A 179 -13.87 17.60 -20.71
CA ASN A 179 -15.23 17.04 -20.74
C ASN A 179 -15.29 15.66 -21.42
N VAL A 180 -14.28 15.31 -22.22
CA VAL A 180 -14.21 14.08 -23.02
C VAL A 180 -13.05 13.17 -22.58
N GLY A 181 -11.94 13.74 -22.12
CA GLY A 181 -10.78 13.00 -21.63
C GLY A 181 -11.06 12.19 -20.36
N ASP A 182 -10.15 11.29 -20.02
CA ASP A 182 -10.28 10.45 -18.83
C ASP A 182 -10.25 11.26 -17.54
N ARG A 183 -10.77 10.64 -16.47
CA ARG A 183 -10.79 11.23 -15.13
C ARG A 183 -10.30 10.21 -14.13
N VAL A 184 -9.59 10.71 -13.13
CA VAL A 184 -9.00 9.89 -12.06
C VAL A 184 -9.58 10.27 -10.72
N SER A 185 -9.67 9.31 -9.81
CA SER A 185 -10.07 9.49 -8.42
C SER A 185 -9.22 8.57 -7.55
N ILE A 186 -9.01 8.96 -6.30
CA ILE A 186 -8.26 8.15 -5.33
C ILE A 186 -9.17 7.90 -4.15
N VAL A 187 -9.31 6.63 -3.78
CA VAL A 187 -10.03 6.17 -2.58
C VAL A 187 -9.02 5.47 -1.69
N THR A 188 -9.03 5.79 -0.41
CA THR A 188 -8.27 5.07 0.63
C THR A 188 -9.22 4.29 1.51
N PHE A 189 -8.75 3.17 2.05
CA PHE A 189 -9.49 2.33 2.99
C PHE A 189 -8.52 1.78 4.04
N ASP A 190 -9.04 1.51 5.24
CA ASP A 190 -8.32 0.86 6.33
C ASP A 190 -9.31 0.18 7.28
N GLY A 191 -10.05 0.95 8.09
CA GLY A 191 -11.00 0.45 9.08
C GLY A 191 -12.42 0.94 8.88
N LEU A 192 -13.28 0.72 9.88
CA LEU A 192 -14.69 1.11 9.86
C LEU A 192 -15.06 2.17 10.89
N ASP A 193 -14.13 2.51 11.80
CA ASP A 193 -14.34 3.60 12.73
C ASP A 193 -14.22 4.97 12.04
N ALA A 194 -14.63 6.03 12.75
CA ALA A 194 -14.72 7.37 12.19
C ALA A 194 -13.40 7.95 11.66
N PHE A 195 -12.24 7.44 12.08
CA PHE A 195 -10.93 7.97 11.69
C PHE A 195 -10.27 7.15 10.58
N HIS A 196 -10.65 5.87 10.46
CA HIS A 196 -10.09 4.91 9.52
C HIS A 196 -11.06 4.52 8.39
N ALA A 197 -12.31 4.98 8.45
CA ALA A 197 -13.33 4.72 7.44
C ALA A 197 -12.83 5.04 6.02
N PRO A 198 -13.21 4.23 5.02
CA PRO A 198 -12.82 4.49 3.66
C PRO A 198 -13.32 5.85 3.17
N LYS A 199 -12.50 6.54 2.38
CA LYS A 199 -12.79 7.90 1.92
C LYS A 199 -12.23 8.18 0.55
N ILE A 200 -12.92 9.04 -0.20
CA ILE A 200 -12.41 9.64 -1.42
C ILE A 200 -11.40 10.72 -1.03
N VAL A 201 -10.13 10.52 -1.38
CA VAL A 201 -9.05 11.48 -1.16
C VAL A 201 -9.09 12.58 -2.22
N ILE A 202 -9.35 12.21 -3.47
CA ILE A 202 -9.63 13.16 -4.55
C ILE A 202 -10.81 12.65 -5.38
N PRO A 203 -11.88 13.45 -5.56
CA PRO A 203 -13.01 13.11 -6.44
C PRO A 203 -12.57 12.91 -7.89
N LEU A 204 -13.47 12.35 -8.72
CA LEU A 204 -13.21 12.19 -10.16
C LEU A 204 -12.86 13.55 -10.78
N THR A 205 -11.63 13.67 -11.26
CA THR A 205 -11.08 14.94 -11.76
C THR A 205 -10.29 14.74 -13.05
N SER A 206 -10.25 15.78 -13.88
CA SER A 206 -9.32 15.93 -15.00
C SER A 206 -8.09 16.78 -14.63
N ASP A 207 -8.04 17.30 -13.39
CA ASP A 207 -6.85 17.94 -12.83
C ASP A 207 -5.88 16.86 -12.35
N PHE A 208 -5.07 16.37 -13.29
CA PHE A 208 -4.10 15.31 -13.03
C PHE A 208 -2.99 15.77 -12.08
N ASP A 209 -2.67 17.06 -12.03
CA ASP A 209 -1.65 17.59 -11.12
C ASP A 209 -2.13 17.56 -9.67
N ALA A 210 -3.39 17.95 -9.43
CA ALA A 210 -4.01 17.79 -8.12
C ALA A 210 -4.10 16.30 -7.70
N ALA A 211 -4.39 15.40 -8.64
CA ALA A 211 -4.44 13.96 -8.35
C ALA A 211 -3.05 13.38 -8.01
N MET A 212 -2.01 13.75 -8.75
CA MET A 212 -0.63 13.37 -8.43
C MET A 212 -0.17 13.94 -7.09
N LEU A 213 -0.54 15.19 -6.78
CA LEU A 213 -0.26 15.78 -5.47
C LEU A 213 -0.97 15.02 -4.33
N ALA A 214 -2.21 14.60 -4.52
CA ALA A 214 -2.93 13.81 -3.52
C ALA A 214 -2.22 12.48 -3.21
N CYS A 215 -1.59 11.84 -4.20
CA CYS A 215 -0.80 10.61 -4.00
C CYS A 215 0.34 10.79 -2.99
N THR A 216 0.94 11.97 -2.88
CA THR A 216 2.13 12.17 -2.02
C THR A 216 1.82 12.03 -0.53
N THR A 217 0.55 12.23 -0.14
CA THR A 217 0.10 12.25 1.25
C THR A 217 -0.52 10.94 1.72
N LEU A 218 -0.64 9.94 0.83
CA LEU A 218 -1.15 8.62 1.21
C LEU A 218 -0.20 7.98 2.23
N GLN A 219 -0.70 7.40 3.32
CA GLN A 219 0.17 6.77 4.33
C GLN A 219 -0.44 5.47 4.83
N ALA A 220 0.44 4.51 5.15
CA ALA A 220 0.05 3.29 5.83
C ALA A 220 -0.38 3.63 7.26
N THR A 221 -1.41 2.94 7.72
CA THR A 221 -1.90 3.01 9.09
C THR A 221 -0.98 2.23 10.04
N SER A 222 -1.16 2.48 11.32
CA SER A 222 -0.49 1.82 12.42
C SER A 222 -0.68 0.29 12.37
N ASP A 223 0.34 -0.48 12.77
CA ASP A 223 0.23 -1.94 12.82
C ASP A 223 -0.69 -2.42 13.96
N ILE A 224 -0.85 -1.59 14.99
CA ILE A 224 -1.68 -1.89 16.16
C ILE A 224 -3.14 -1.84 15.72
N GLY A 225 -3.84 -2.96 15.89
CA GLY A 225 -5.26 -3.05 15.56
C GLY A 225 -5.56 -2.71 14.10
N SER A 226 -4.59 -2.93 13.21
CA SER A 226 -4.74 -2.69 11.77
C SER A 226 -5.88 -3.54 11.22
N THR A 227 -6.74 -2.89 10.44
CA THR A 227 -7.89 -3.48 9.77
C THR A 227 -7.77 -3.27 8.27
N THR A 228 -8.50 -4.07 7.50
CA THR A 228 -8.50 -4.01 6.04
C THR A 228 -9.94 -4.07 5.55
N ALA A 229 -10.60 -2.92 5.49
CA ALA A 229 -11.97 -2.72 5.04
C ALA A 229 -12.08 -2.64 3.51
N THR A 230 -11.55 -3.66 2.81
CA THR A 230 -11.51 -3.68 1.33
C THR A 230 -12.89 -3.60 0.71
N GLU A 231 -13.88 -4.33 1.25
CA GLU A 231 -15.23 -4.32 0.69
C GLU A 231 -15.83 -2.91 0.68
N VAL A 232 -15.81 -2.23 1.84
CA VAL A 232 -16.37 -0.88 1.96
C VAL A 232 -15.62 0.11 1.07
N GLY A 233 -14.28 0.01 0.99
CA GLY A 233 -13.48 0.81 0.06
C GLY A 233 -13.87 0.60 -1.41
N LEU A 234 -14.10 -0.65 -1.81
CA LEU A 234 -14.59 -0.98 -3.16
C LEU A 234 -16.02 -0.51 -3.38
N GLY A 235 -16.89 -0.60 -2.37
CA GLY A 235 -18.25 -0.04 -2.42
C GLY A 235 -18.23 1.44 -2.77
N ILE A 236 -17.46 2.24 -2.02
CA ILE A 236 -17.29 3.68 -2.29
C ILE A 236 -16.74 3.92 -3.70
N ALA A 237 -15.72 3.18 -4.13
CA ALA A 237 -15.15 3.36 -5.46
C ALA A 237 -16.15 3.03 -6.58
N ARG A 238 -16.92 1.93 -6.43
CA ARG A 238 -17.96 1.51 -7.38
C ARG A 238 -19.07 2.55 -7.45
N ASP A 239 -19.58 3.00 -6.30
CA ASP A 239 -20.67 3.98 -6.25
C ASP A 239 -20.23 5.33 -6.83
N HIS A 240 -19.01 5.76 -6.52
CA HIS A 240 -18.45 7.01 -7.02
C HIS A 240 -18.27 7.01 -8.54
N ILE A 241 -17.93 5.86 -9.17
CA ILE A 241 -17.68 5.80 -10.61
C ILE A 241 -18.95 5.56 -11.45
N LYS A 242 -20.09 5.23 -10.82
CA LYS A 242 -21.40 5.13 -11.48
C LYS A 242 -21.76 6.41 -12.23
N LYS A 243 -22.67 6.30 -13.20
CA LYS A 243 -23.17 7.48 -13.91
C LYS A 243 -23.95 8.40 -12.97
N ALA A 244 -24.02 9.68 -13.31
CA ALA A 244 -24.75 10.67 -12.51
C ALA A 244 -26.23 10.31 -12.28
N SER A 245 -26.89 9.69 -13.26
CA SER A 245 -28.28 9.21 -13.12
C SER A 245 -28.45 8.07 -12.12
N ASP A 246 -27.36 7.38 -11.75
CA ASP A 246 -27.33 6.32 -10.73
C ASP A 246 -26.71 6.83 -9.41
N GLY A 247 -26.55 8.15 -9.24
CA GLY A 247 -26.00 8.78 -8.04
C GLY A 247 -24.47 8.86 -7.95
N GLY A 248 -23.74 8.47 -9.00
CA GLY A 248 -22.28 8.57 -9.04
C GLY A 248 -21.74 9.85 -9.68
N ALA A 249 -20.42 9.97 -9.78
CA ALA A 249 -19.72 11.10 -10.42
C ALA A 249 -19.16 10.75 -11.82
N GLY A 250 -19.38 9.52 -12.28
CA GLY A 250 -18.95 9.04 -13.58
C GLY A 250 -19.81 9.53 -14.74
N ARG A 251 -19.23 9.53 -15.94
CA ARG A 251 -19.94 9.81 -17.19
C ARG A 251 -20.67 8.59 -17.72
N GLU A 252 -21.73 8.79 -18.50
CA GLU A 252 -22.60 7.71 -18.97
C GLU A 252 -21.91 6.77 -19.98
N PHE A 253 -21.26 7.34 -21.00
CA PHE A 253 -20.65 6.57 -22.09
C PHE A 253 -19.14 6.37 -21.91
N THR A 254 -18.71 5.96 -20.71
CA THR A 254 -17.30 5.67 -20.44
C THR A 254 -17.12 4.30 -19.83
N LYS A 255 -15.98 3.67 -20.10
CA LYS A 255 -15.55 2.49 -19.35
C LYS A 255 -15.33 2.88 -17.89
N LYS A 256 -15.64 1.94 -16.98
CA LYS A 256 -15.49 2.09 -15.54
C LYS A 256 -14.38 1.17 -15.10
N VAL A 257 -13.30 1.73 -14.58
CA VAL A 257 -12.11 0.98 -14.19
C VAL A 257 -11.80 1.30 -12.74
N VAL A 258 -11.63 0.26 -11.92
CA VAL A 258 -11.16 0.37 -10.54
C VAL A 258 -9.90 -0.47 -10.41
N ILE A 259 -8.85 0.11 -9.83
CA ILE A 259 -7.60 -0.58 -9.54
C ILE A 259 -7.43 -0.60 -8.02
N LEU A 260 -7.47 -1.79 -7.44
CA LEU A 260 -7.31 -2.04 -6.02
C LEU A 260 -5.86 -2.40 -5.73
N LEU A 261 -5.15 -1.56 -4.97
CA LEU A 261 -3.84 -1.88 -4.42
C LEU A 261 -4.01 -2.40 -2.99
N THR A 262 -3.61 -3.65 -2.73
CA THR A 262 -3.81 -4.30 -1.43
C THR A 262 -2.86 -5.48 -1.26
N ASP A 263 -2.67 -5.93 -0.03
CA ASP A 263 -2.06 -7.23 0.26
C ASP A 263 -3.07 -8.39 0.12
N GLY A 264 -4.35 -8.13 -0.12
CA GLY A 264 -5.37 -9.17 -0.35
C GLY A 264 -5.85 -9.85 0.92
N VAL A 265 -5.72 -9.20 2.08
CA VAL A 265 -6.17 -9.73 3.38
C VAL A 265 -7.28 -8.86 3.97
N PRO A 266 -8.48 -8.79 3.36
CA PRO A 266 -9.60 -8.12 3.98
C PRO A 266 -9.92 -8.77 5.31
N ASN A 267 -10.34 -7.97 6.30
CA ASN A 267 -10.72 -8.47 7.63
C ASN A 267 -11.79 -7.60 8.32
N ALA A 268 -12.34 -6.62 7.61
CA ALA A 268 -13.44 -5.78 8.04
C ALA A 268 -14.44 -5.60 6.89
N TRP A 269 -15.75 -5.68 7.19
CA TRP A 269 -16.82 -5.60 6.20
C TRP A 269 -18.09 -4.98 6.82
N GLN A 270 -18.97 -4.46 5.97
CA GLN A 270 -20.28 -3.93 6.39
C GLN A 270 -21.45 -4.52 5.61
N ALA A 271 -21.20 -5.19 4.48
CA ALA A 271 -22.27 -5.82 3.72
C ALA A 271 -23.08 -6.82 4.57
N ASP A 272 -24.39 -6.85 4.31
CA ASP A 272 -25.33 -7.73 5.01
C ASP A 272 -24.97 -9.21 4.76
N PRO A 273 -24.76 -10.01 5.82
CA PRO A 273 -24.51 -11.44 5.69
C PRO A 273 -25.56 -12.19 4.86
N ASP A 274 -26.83 -11.77 4.93
CA ASP A 274 -27.91 -12.42 4.20
C ASP A 274 -27.79 -12.14 2.69
N ASP A 275 -27.41 -10.93 2.29
CA ASP A 275 -27.16 -10.57 0.89
C ASP A 275 -25.98 -11.34 0.30
N ILE A 276 -24.91 -11.54 1.09
CA ILE A 276 -23.74 -12.32 0.68
C ILE A 276 -24.14 -13.79 0.53
N SER A 277 -24.85 -14.33 1.51
CA SER A 277 -25.28 -15.74 1.52
C SER A 277 -26.23 -16.03 0.37
N GLN A 278 -27.16 -15.12 0.08
CA GLN A 278 -28.07 -15.23 -1.06
C GLN A 278 -27.30 -15.19 -2.38
N TYR A 279 -26.34 -14.27 -2.54
CA TYR A 279 -25.52 -14.21 -3.74
C TYR A 279 -24.73 -15.51 -3.97
N MET A 280 -24.17 -16.09 -2.91
CA MET A 280 -23.45 -17.37 -2.96
C MET A 280 -24.39 -18.54 -3.30
N ALA A 281 -25.61 -18.54 -2.77
CA ALA A 281 -26.62 -19.56 -3.10
C ALA A 281 -27.03 -19.50 -4.57
N ASP A 282 -27.14 -18.29 -5.13
CA ASP A 282 -27.49 -18.07 -6.54
C ASP A 282 -26.31 -18.34 -7.50
N ASN A 283 -25.07 -18.28 -6.99
CA ASN A 283 -23.84 -18.45 -7.77
C ASN A 283 -22.87 -19.42 -7.06
N PRO A 284 -23.25 -20.69 -6.88
CA PRO A 284 -22.47 -21.62 -6.07
C PRO A 284 -21.17 -22.00 -6.78
N ASP A 285 -20.03 -21.66 -6.18
CA ASP A 285 -18.71 -22.08 -6.62
C ASP A 285 -17.72 -22.15 -5.46
N ALA A 286 -17.29 -23.37 -5.12
CA ALA A 286 -16.37 -23.64 -4.02
C ALA A 286 -14.93 -23.19 -4.31
N ASP A 287 -14.56 -22.94 -5.57
CA ASP A 287 -13.25 -22.40 -5.93
C ASP A 287 -13.16 -20.89 -5.66
N TYR A 288 -14.30 -20.22 -5.46
CA TYR A 288 -14.37 -18.78 -5.21
C TYR A 288 -14.81 -18.46 -3.78
N PHE A 289 -15.84 -19.13 -3.27
CA PHE A 289 -16.44 -18.80 -1.99
C PHE A 289 -16.14 -19.83 -0.92
N ASP A 290 -15.96 -19.35 0.31
CA ASP A 290 -15.74 -20.18 1.48
C ASP A 290 -16.68 -19.72 2.60
N SER A 291 -17.57 -20.60 3.07
CA SER A 291 -18.60 -20.28 4.06
C SER A 291 -18.03 -19.71 5.36
N ASP A 292 -16.78 -20.01 5.68
CA ASP A 292 -16.15 -19.60 6.93
C ASP A 292 -15.52 -18.20 6.87
N TYR A 293 -15.42 -17.60 5.67
CA TYR A 293 -14.70 -16.34 5.44
C TYR A 293 -15.59 -15.27 4.80
N ILE A 294 -16.64 -14.86 5.51
CA ILE A 294 -17.62 -13.90 5.00
C ILE A 294 -17.01 -12.57 4.53
N TRP A 295 -15.91 -12.11 5.14
CA TRP A 295 -15.21 -10.88 4.73
C TRP A 295 -14.51 -11.01 3.36
N LEU A 296 -14.01 -12.20 3.01
CA LEU A 296 -13.46 -12.49 1.68
C LEU A 296 -14.62 -12.53 0.68
N ASN A 297 -15.69 -13.27 1.00
CA ASN A 297 -16.86 -13.43 0.12
C ASN A 297 -17.54 -12.08 -0.17
N SER A 298 -17.62 -11.22 0.83
CA SER A 298 -18.14 -9.85 0.72
C SER A 298 -17.41 -9.07 -0.37
N THR A 299 -16.07 -9.11 -0.33
CA THR A 299 -15.21 -8.45 -1.32
C THR A 299 -15.35 -9.08 -2.72
N LEU A 300 -15.39 -10.42 -2.81
CA LEU A 300 -15.56 -11.14 -4.09
C LEU A 300 -16.95 -10.88 -4.72
N THR A 301 -17.98 -10.72 -3.90
CA THR A 301 -19.33 -10.37 -4.35
C THR A 301 -19.34 -8.98 -4.99
N HIS A 302 -18.60 -8.01 -4.44
CA HIS A 302 -18.44 -6.69 -5.06
C HIS A 302 -17.73 -6.77 -6.42
N ALA A 303 -16.71 -7.62 -6.53
CA ALA A 303 -16.00 -7.85 -7.79
C ALA A 303 -16.92 -8.40 -8.88
N ALA A 304 -17.66 -9.46 -8.57
CA ALA A 304 -18.56 -10.07 -9.54
C ALA A 304 -19.73 -9.17 -9.92
N LYS A 305 -20.35 -8.47 -8.96
CA LYS A 305 -21.41 -7.49 -9.25
C LYS A 305 -20.90 -6.38 -10.18
N PHE A 306 -19.69 -5.86 -9.97
CA PHE A 306 -19.13 -4.81 -10.85
C PHE A 306 -18.85 -5.32 -12.27
N ASN A 307 -18.42 -6.58 -12.42
CA ASN A 307 -18.23 -7.21 -13.72
C ASN A 307 -19.58 -7.38 -14.46
N LEU A 308 -20.64 -7.77 -13.75
CA LEU A 308 -22.01 -7.80 -14.31
C LEU A 308 -22.45 -6.42 -14.82
N ASP A 309 -22.10 -5.36 -14.08
CA ASP A 309 -22.32 -3.96 -14.44
C ASP A 309 -21.39 -3.46 -15.58
N LYS A 310 -20.60 -4.35 -16.20
CA LYS A 310 -19.62 -4.05 -17.25
C LYS A 310 -18.47 -3.14 -16.82
N GLY A 311 -18.22 -3.07 -15.51
CA GLY A 311 -17.01 -2.47 -14.94
C GLY A 311 -15.80 -3.41 -15.03
N MET A 312 -14.60 -2.85 -14.96
CA MET A 312 -13.34 -3.60 -14.91
C MET A 312 -12.66 -3.35 -13.57
N LEU A 313 -12.40 -4.40 -12.81
CA LEU A 313 -11.78 -4.31 -11.50
C LEU A 313 -10.47 -5.10 -11.48
N PHE A 314 -9.36 -4.45 -11.13
CA PHE A 314 -8.03 -5.06 -11.12
C PHE A 314 -7.50 -5.09 -9.68
N GLY A 315 -7.23 -6.26 -9.14
CA GLY A 315 -6.54 -6.42 -7.85
C GLY A 315 -5.03 -6.52 -8.07
N VAL A 316 -4.25 -5.62 -7.47
CA VAL A 316 -2.79 -5.60 -7.55
C VAL A 316 -2.21 -5.93 -6.18
N GLY A 317 -1.52 -7.07 -6.09
CA GLY A 317 -0.93 -7.55 -4.85
C GLY A 317 0.33 -6.79 -4.46
N MET A 318 0.31 -6.16 -3.29
CA MET A 318 1.39 -5.35 -2.74
C MET A 318 1.88 -5.92 -1.40
N GLY A 319 3.19 -5.82 -1.16
CA GLY A 319 3.80 -6.32 0.07
C GLY A 319 4.35 -7.74 -0.04
N LEU A 320 5.30 -8.05 0.84
CA LEU A 320 5.97 -9.36 0.92
C LEU A 320 5.03 -10.52 1.25
N GLY A 321 3.88 -10.22 1.84
CA GLY A 321 2.91 -11.18 2.34
C GLY A 321 1.57 -11.12 1.63
N ALA A 322 1.51 -10.62 0.40
CA ALA A 322 0.26 -10.53 -0.33
C ALA A 322 -0.38 -11.92 -0.53
N ASN A 323 -1.66 -12.04 -0.20
CA ASN A 323 -2.48 -13.21 -0.44
C ASN A 323 -2.89 -13.28 -1.92
N TYR A 324 -1.98 -13.82 -2.73
CA TYR A 324 -2.21 -13.98 -4.16
C TYR A 324 -3.34 -14.96 -4.49
N ASP A 325 -3.64 -15.93 -3.64
CA ASP A 325 -4.74 -16.87 -3.88
C ASP A 325 -6.10 -16.14 -3.82
N PHE A 326 -6.25 -15.22 -2.88
CA PHE A 326 -7.41 -14.34 -2.82
C PHE A 326 -7.45 -13.38 -4.03
N LEU A 327 -6.32 -12.75 -4.35
CA LEU A 327 -6.26 -11.79 -5.47
C LEU A 327 -6.51 -12.44 -6.83
N ASP A 328 -6.08 -13.68 -7.02
CA ASP A 328 -6.32 -14.45 -8.23
C ASP A 328 -7.82 -14.83 -8.35
N ARG A 329 -8.46 -15.21 -7.24
CA ARG A 329 -9.94 -15.36 -7.19
C ARG A 329 -10.64 -14.05 -7.52
N PHE A 330 -10.18 -12.94 -6.93
CA PHE A 330 -10.72 -11.61 -7.17
C PHE A 330 -10.60 -11.17 -8.63
N ALA A 331 -9.46 -11.41 -9.29
CA ALA A 331 -9.24 -11.10 -10.69
C ALA A 331 -10.18 -11.91 -11.62
N ARG A 332 -10.35 -13.21 -11.34
CA ARG A 332 -11.29 -14.08 -12.07
C ARG A 332 -12.73 -13.61 -11.91
N MET A 333 -13.16 -13.31 -10.68
CA MET A 333 -14.50 -12.77 -10.40
C MET A 333 -14.75 -11.42 -11.08
N SER A 334 -13.71 -10.60 -11.19
CA SER A 334 -13.73 -9.31 -11.87
C SER A 334 -13.69 -9.42 -13.40
N GLY A 335 -13.43 -10.60 -13.97
CA GLY A 335 -13.24 -10.79 -15.41
C GLY A 335 -11.99 -10.11 -15.98
N THR A 336 -10.97 -9.88 -15.15
CA THR A 336 -9.74 -9.14 -15.53
C THR A 336 -8.46 -9.97 -15.46
N ASP A 337 -8.60 -11.28 -15.26
CA ASP A 337 -7.50 -12.20 -15.07
C ASP A 337 -6.56 -12.26 -16.28
N GLN A 338 -5.25 -12.27 -16.01
CA GLN A 338 -4.27 -12.66 -17.01
C GLN A 338 -3.95 -14.13 -16.75
N ASN A 339 -4.53 -15.03 -17.55
CA ASN A 339 -4.33 -16.48 -17.42
C ASN A 339 -4.70 -17.02 -16.02
N GLY A 340 -5.78 -16.52 -15.42
CA GLY A 340 -6.19 -16.89 -14.06
C GLY A 340 -5.45 -16.16 -12.93
N GLN A 341 -4.52 -15.24 -13.24
CA GLN A 341 -3.70 -14.56 -12.24
C GLN A 341 -3.95 -13.04 -12.18
N SER A 342 -3.87 -12.52 -10.96
CA SER A 342 -3.84 -11.10 -10.65
C SER A 342 -2.48 -10.48 -10.96
N PRO A 343 -2.42 -9.18 -11.33
CA PRO A 343 -1.17 -8.45 -11.37
C PRO A 343 -0.44 -8.49 -10.03
N ARG A 344 0.82 -8.91 -10.07
CA ARG A 344 1.66 -9.09 -8.88
C ARG A 344 2.71 -8.01 -8.81
N GLY A 345 2.78 -7.31 -7.67
CA GLY A 345 3.96 -6.56 -7.28
C GLY A 345 5.20 -7.46 -7.18
N SER A 346 6.31 -6.90 -6.73
CA SER A 346 7.53 -7.68 -6.44
C SER A 346 7.57 -8.08 -4.97
N GLY A 347 8.07 -9.26 -4.62
CA GLY A 347 8.43 -9.54 -3.21
C GLY A 347 9.61 -8.68 -2.73
N ASN A 348 10.29 -7.97 -3.64
CA ASN A 348 11.43 -7.11 -3.39
C ASN A 348 11.01 -5.63 -3.39
N PRO A 349 11.11 -4.92 -2.25
CA PRO A 349 10.77 -3.51 -2.17
C PRO A 349 11.52 -2.59 -3.14
N ALA A 350 12.70 -2.98 -3.59
CA ALA A 350 13.49 -2.22 -4.57
C ALA A 350 12.85 -2.21 -5.97
N GLU A 351 11.98 -3.18 -6.27
CA GLU A 351 11.36 -3.34 -7.59
C GLU A 351 9.92 -2.86 -7.65
N TYR A 352 9.29 -2.54 -6.51
CA TYR A 352 7.87 -2.19 -6.47
C TYR A 352 7.50 -1.07 -7.43
N GLU A 353 8.33 -0.03 -7.54
CA GLU A 353 8.04 1.12 -8.40
C GLU A 353 8.01 0.73 -9.88
N ALA A 354 9.09 0.14 -10.40
CA ALA A 354 9.16 -0.29 -11.80
C ALA A 354 8.08 -1.33 -12.14
N ARG A 355 7.77 -2.21 -11.18
CA ARG A 355 6.72 -3.21 -11.36
C ARG A 355 5.32 -2.58 -11.40
N LEU A 356 5.03 -1.64 -10.50
CA LEU A 356 3.76 -0.90 -10.50
C LEU A 356 3.59 -0.08 -11.77
N GLU A 357 4.63 0.61 -12.25
CA GLU A 357 4.58 1.35 -13.52
C GLU A 357 4.17 0.42 -14.69
N THR A 358 4.78 -0.76 -14.75
CA THR A 358 4.46 -1.76 -15.78
C THR A 358 3.01 -2.24 -15.67
N ILE A 359 2.57 -2.59 -14.46
CA ILE A 359 1.20 -3.06 -14.19
C ILE A 359 0.17 -1.99 -14.58
N PHE A 360 0.40 -0.74 -14.18
CA PHE A 360 -0.52 0.34 -14.50
C PHE A 360 -0.59 0.58 -16.00
N LYS A 361 0.54 0.58 -16.70
CA LYS A 361 0.53 0.72 -18.16
C LYS A 361 -0.28 -0.40 -18.82
N ASP A 362 -0.03 -1.65 -18.44
CA ASP A 362 -0.77 -2.81 -18.97
C ASP A 362 -2.28 -2.72 -18.67
N ILE A 363 -2.65 -2.22 -17.49
CA ILE A 363 -4.06 -2.03 -17.12
C ILE A 363 -4.68 -0.88 -17.93
N LEU A 364 -3.98 0.23 -18.11
CA LEU A 364 -4.50 1.41 -18.81
C LEU A 364 -4.63 1.19 -20.32
N ASP A 365 -3.82 0.31 -20.90
CA ASP A 365 -3.91 -0.05 -22.33
C ASP A 365 -5.05 -1.05 -22.63
N LYS A 366 -5.56 -1.78 -21.61
CA LYS A 366 -6.62 -2.79 -21.78
C LYS A 366 -8.02 -2.22 -22.10
N PRO A 367 -8.48 -1.13 -21.47
CA PRO A 367 -9.71 -0.44 -21.84
C PRO A 367 -9.61 0.17 -23.25
N GLY A 368 -9.66 -0.65 -24.30
CA GLY A 368 -9.60 -0.16 -25.69
C GLY A 368 -10.65 0.91 -26.01
N SER A 369 -10.47 1.66 -27.09
CA SER A 369 -11.41 2.70 -27.50
C SER A 369 -12.80 2.12 -27.81
N ARG A 370 -13.86 2.76 -27.30
CA ARG A 370 -15.24 2.50 -27.73
C ARG A 370 -15.68 3.67 -28.59
N LEU A 371 -15.84 3.44 -29.89
CA LEU A 371 -16.56 4.39 -30.74
C LEU A 371 -18.00 4.45 -30.24
N VAL A 372 -18.41 5.64 -29.78
CA VAL A 372 -19.81 5.96 -29.52
C VAL A 372 -20.47 6.08 -30.89
N LYS A 373 -21.48 5.26 -31.16
CA LYS A 373 -22.30 5.37 -32.37
C LYS A 373 -23.36 6.44 -32.19
#